data_AF-A0A258YX54-F1
#
_entry.id   AF-A0A258YX54-F1
#
_cell.length_a   1.000
_cell.length_b   1.000
_cell.length_c   1.000
_cell.angle_alpha   90.00
_cell.angle_beta   90.00
_cell.angle_gamma   90.00
#
_symmetry.space_group_name_H-M   'P 1'
#
loop_
_entity.id
_entity.type
_entity.pdbx_description
1 polymer ?
#
loop_
_entity_poly.entity_id
_entity_poly.type
_entity_poly.pdbx_seq_one_letter_code
_entity_poly.pdbx_strand_id
1 'polypeptide(L)'
;SYMIDNALLSEEVVSQIKEMKNSSSIDRQKEKSGVALGLNVIHPLTQKSIPVWIANFVLMDYGSGAVMAVPAHDDRDFDFARKYDLPIHAVIKPLDAEIDSSCAYTEVGVLFNSQEFDGINSKEAQSKVIDHFESLKLGKKTTNYKLKDWGVSRQRYWGAPIPFVHCNDCGLVMEKKENLPIALPHDVEITGEGNPLEKHPTWKHCKCPNCGKDAIRETDTMDTFVESSWYFLRFCASPKNWESEAFSAEQIKYWMGVDHYIGGIEHAILHLLYARFFTKVFRDLGYVEFDEPFEKLLTQGMVLKDGAKMSKSKGNTVDPDAIIEKYGADTARLFILFAAPPTQELEWNDSAVEGAFRFLKRFTDRSQFAQKAVSLPKIDHTTLSKEEKTARKKVYEAL
;
A
#
# COMPACT_ATOMS: atom_id res chain seq x y z
N SER A 1 31.94 1.48 -0.89
CA SER A 1 32.75 0.88 -1.97
C SER A 1 34.19 1.33 -1.83
N TYR A 2 34.49 2.63 -2.01
CA TYR A 2 35.86 3.17 -1.99
C TYR A 2 36.81 2.61 -0.91
N MET A 3 36.42 2.63 0.38
CA MET A 3 37.27 2.11 1.46
C MET A 3 37.52 0.60 1.38
N ILE A 4 36.56 -0.17 0.87
CA ILE A 4 36.71 -1.62 0.63
C ILE A 4 37.64 -1.84 -0.56
N ASP A 5 37.39 -1.11 -1.66
CA ASP A 5 38.12 -1.28 -2.92
C ASP A 5 39.61 -0.87 -2.78
N ASN A 6 39.92 0.01 -1.84
CA ASN A 6 41.28 0.47 -1.53
C ASN A 6 41.87 -0.19 -0.26
N ALA A 7 41.27 -1.26 0.26
CA ALA A 7 41.76 -2.01 1.43
C ALA A 7 42.04 -1.13 2.67
N LEU A 8 41.20 -0.12 2.91
CA LEU A 8 41.31 0.82 4.05
C LEU A 8 40.58 0.31 5.31
N LEU A 9 39.98 -0.87 5.26
CA LEU A 9 39.25 -1.51 6.34
C LEU A 9 39.80 -2.93 6.56
N SER A 10 39.76 -3.41 7.80
CA SER A 10 40.13 -4.81 8.08
C SER A 10 39.15 -5.78 7.41
N GLU A 11 39.62 -6.99 7.10
CA GLU A 11 38.78 -8.03 6.48
C GLU A 11 37.54 -8.35 7.32
N GLU A 12 37.66 -8.31 8.65
CA GLU A 12 36.56 -8.50 9.59
C GLU A 12 35.45 -7.43 9.41
N VAL A 13 35.84 -6.15 9.36
CA VAL A 13 34.90 -5.04 9.15
C VAL A 13 34.23 -5.14 7.78
N VAL A 14 35.00 -5.49 6.74
CA VAL A 14 34.45 -5.70 5.39
C VAL A 14 33.44 -6.84 5.38
N SER A 15 33.69 -7.94 6.09
CA SER A 15 32.77 -9.07 6.21
C SER A 15 31.46 -8.65 6.88
N GLN A 16 31.53 -7.95 8.01
CA GLN A 16 30.35 -7.45 8.73
C GLN A 16 29.52 -6.49 7.86
N ILE A 17 30.17 -5.59 7.10
CA ILE A 17 29.48 -4.68 6.16
C ILE A 17 28.74 -5.47 5.08
N LYS A 18 29.37 -6.50 4.50
CA LYS A 18 28.75 -7.36 3.47
C LYS A 18 27.55 -8.12 4.02
N GLU A 19 27.66 -8.65 5.24
CA GLU A 19 26.56 -9.34 5.92
C GLU A 19 25.36 -8.39 6.16
N MET A 20 25.63 -7.20 6.71
CA MET A 20 24.59 -6.17 6.89
C MET A 20 23.94 -5.79 5.55
N LYS A 21 24.71 -5.67 4.47
CA LYS A 21 24.20 -5.34 3.13
C LYS A 21 23.29 -6.43 2.55
N ASN A 22 23.58 -7.70 2.84
CA ASN A 22 22.83 -8.84 2.32
C ASN A 22 21.61 -9.21 3.19
N SER A 23 21.50 -8.66 4.40
CA SER A 23 20.34 -8.88 5.27
C SER A 23 19.05 -8.27 4.68
N SER A 24 17.93 -8.96 4.88
CA SER A 24 16.61 -8.48 4.44
C SER A 24 16.15 -7.25 5.23
N SER A 25 15.21 -6.48 4.69
CA SER A 25 14.63 -5.33 5.40
C SER A 25 13.97 -5.71 6.74
N ILE A 26 13.41 -6.92 6.82
CA ILE A 26 12.78 -7.46 8.04
C ILE A 26 13.85 -7.79 9.09
N ASP A 27 14.97 -8.40 8.67
CA ASP A 27 16.03 -8.79 9.61
C ASP A 27 16.76 -7.56 10.19
N ARG A 28 16.94 -6.50 9.39
CA ARG A 28 17.48 -5.20 9.83
C ARG A 28 16.63 -4.50 10.89
N GLN A 29 15.34 -4.85 11.00
CA GLN A 29 14.46 -4.28 12.01
C GLN A 29 14.55 -5.01 13.35
N LYS A 30 14.86 -6.31 13.36
CA LYS A 30 14.84 -7.15 14.56
C LYS A 30 16.02 -6.91 15.50
N GLU A 31 17.24 -6.97 14.97
CA GLU A 31 18.45 -6.75 15.78
C GLU A 31 19.29 -5.62 15.20
N LYS A 32 19.58 -4.60 16.02
CA LYS A 32 20.43 -3.48 15.64
C LYS A 32 21.89 -3.91 15.74
N SER A 33 22.62 -3.81 14.64
CA SER A 33 24.05 -4.07 14.61
C SER A 33 24.76 -2.99 13.81
N GLY A 34 26.03 -2.76 14.15
CA GLY A 34 26.86 -1.81 13.45
C GLY A 34 28.34 -1.99 13.75
N VAL A 35 29.15 -1.31 12.96
CA VAL A 35 30.61 -1.34 13.03
C VAL A 35 31.17 0.08 12.93
N ALA A 36 32.12 0.39 13.80
CA ALA A 36 32.83 1.67 13.76
C ALA A 36 33.74 1.72 12.52
N LEU A 37 33.70 2.82 11.78
CA LEU A 37 34.56 3.00 10.60
C LEU A 37 35.97 3.49 10.92
N GLY A 38 36.24 3.83 12.18
CA GLY A 38 37.50 4.49 12.58
C GLY A 38 37.65 5.91 12.02
N LEU A 39 36.57 6.47 11.47
CA LEU A 39 36.50 7.83 10.96
C LEU A 39 35.73 8.71 11.93
N ASN A 40 36.11 9.98 12.00
CA ASN A 40 35.40 11.01 12.73
C ASN A 40 34.95 12.12 11.79
N VAL A 41 33.80 12.72 12.08
CA VAL A 41 33.30 13.94 11.45
C VAL A 41 33.20 15.04 12.49
N ILE A 42 33.22 16.30 12.06
CA ILE A 42 33.10 17.46 12.95
C ILE A 42 31.66 17.94 12.97
N HIS A 43 31.08 18.08 14.16
CA HIS A 43 29.75 18.66 14.32
C HIS A 43 29.76 20.14 13.88
N PRO A 44 28.87 20.57 12.97
CA PRO A 44 28.94 21.90 12.36
C PRO A 44 28.78 23.07 13.36
N LEU A 45 27.95 22.90 14.40
CA LEU A 45 27.77 23.92 15.45
C LEU A 45 28.77 23.79 16.61
N THR A 46 28.81 22.63 17.28
CA THR A 46 29.64 22.44 18.49
C THR A 46 31.13 22.25 18.21
N GLN A 47 31.53 22.01 16.96
CA GLN A 47 32.90 21.71 16.54
C GLN A 47 33.52 20.47 17.21
N LYS A 48 32.69 19.62 17.85
CA LYS A 48 33.14 18.37 18.47
C LYS A 48 33.31 17.26 17.43
N SER A 49 34.27 16.37 17.69
CA SER A 49 34.50 15.16 16.90
C SER A 49 33.43 14.10 17.21
N ILE A 50 32.83 13.53 16.18
CA ILE A 50 31.78 12.49 16.27
C ILE A 50 32.22 11.26 15.46
N PRO A 51 32.18 10.04 16.03
CA PRO A 51 32.54 8.83 15.33
C PRO A 51 31.51 8.44 14.28
N VAL A 52 31.99 7.91 13.14
CA VAL A 52 31.13 7.40 12.07
C VAL A 52 30.97 5.89 12.21
N TRP A 53 29.72 5.43 12.15
CA TRP A 53 29.34 4.03 12.22
C TRP A 53 28.56 3.62 10.96
N ILE A 54 28.75 2.39 10.53
CA ILE A 54 27.82 1.72 9.63
C ILE A 54 26.84 0.94 10.50
N ALA A 55 25.55 1.15 10.30
CA ALA A 55 24.51 0.43 11.01
C ALA A 55 23.53 -0.22 10.03
N ASN A 56 23.08 -1.44 10.35
CA ASN A 56 22.25 -2.25 9.45
C ASN A 56 20.85 -1.65 9.19
N PHE A 57 20.38 -0.75 10.05
CA PHE A 57 19.06 -0.11 9.95
C PHE A 57 19.06 1.23 9.21
N VAL A 58 20.23 1.74 8.79
CA VAL A 58 20.34 2.92 7.92
C VAL A 58 20.26 2.47 6.47
N LEU A 59 19.25 2.94 5.75
CA LEU A 59 18.96 2.51 4.37
C LEU A 59 19.57 3.48 3.36
N MET A 60 20.41 2.98 2.45
CA MET A 60 21.05 3.79 1.40
C MET A 60 20.03 4.50 0.51
N ASP A 61 18.93 3.84 0.17
CA ASP A 61 17.89 4.39 -0.71
C ASP A 61 16.87 5.26 0.05
N TYR A 62 17.21 5.73 1.25
CA TYR A 62 16.35 6.60 2.06
C TYR A 62 17.12 7.82 2.56
N GLY A 63 16.61 9.01 2.24
CA GLY A 63 17.31 10.27 2.51
C GLY A 63 18.64 10.33 1.75
N SER A 64 19.72 10.69 2.46
CA SER A 64 21.09 10.71 1.90
C SER A 64 21.84 9.38 2.07
N GLY A 65 21.21 8.36 2.66
CA GLY A 65 21.90 7.14 3.10
C GLY A 65 22.78 7.33 4.35
N ALA A 66 22.74 8.51 4.97
CA ALA A 66 23.40 8.81 6.24
C ALA A 66 22.44 9.56 7.16
N VAL A 67 22.49 9.27 8.46
CA VAL A 67 21.68 9.92 9.49
C VAL A 67 22.56 10.34 10.66
N MET A 68 22.21 11.44 11.32
CA MET A 68 22.76 11.76 12.63
C MET A 68 22.03 10.91 13.68
N ALA A 69 22.77 10.41 14.68
CA ALA A 69 22.17 9.71 15.81
C ALA A 69 22.02 10.68 16.99
N VAL A 70 20.85 10.72 17.61
CA VAL A 70 20.56 11.53 18.80
C VAL A 70 19.99 10.62 19.91
N PRO A 71 20.83 9.83 20.59
CA PRO A 71 20.37 8.74 21.47
C PRO A 71 19.42 9.16 22.59
N ALA A 72 19.54 10.39 23.10
CA ALA A 72 18.64 10.85 24.16
C ALA A 72 17.20 11.11 23.67
N HIS A 73 16.96 11.16 22.35
CA HIS A 73 15.71 11.61 21.74
C HIS A 73 15.22 10.75 20.55
N ASP A 74 15.83 9.59 20.28
CA ASP A 74 15.35 8.57 19.35
C ASP A 74 15.59 7.18 19.98
N ASP A 75 14.53 6.39 20.13
CA ASP A 75 14.60 5.07 20.79
C ASP A 75 15.59 4.12 20.11
N ARG A 76 15.69 4.17 18.77
CA ARG A 76 16.59 3.27 18.03
C ARG A 76 18.05 3.67 18.24
N ASP A 77 18.31 4.98 18.28
CA ASP A 77 19.63 5.51 18.58
C ASP A 77 20.02 5.24 20.03
N PHE A 78 19.05 5.29 20.96
CA PHE A 78 19.24 4.93 22.37
C PHE A 78 19.66 3.47 22.52
N ASP A 79 18.90 2.54 21.93
CA ASP A 79 19.21 1.11 21.97
C ASP A 79 20.59 0.81 21.37
N PHE A 80 20.89 1.44 20.22
CA PHE A 80 22.19 1.29 19.58
C PHE A 80 23.33 1.86 20.44
N ALA A 81 23.14 3.05 21.00
CA ALA A 81 24.14 3.67 21.88
C ALA A 81 24.37 2.86 23.15
N ARG A 82 23.33 2.31 23.78
CA ARG A 82 23.45 1.44 24.95
C ARG A 82 24.17 0.13 24.61
N LYS A 83 23.89 -0.47 23.45
CA LYS A 83 24.56 -1.70 22.99
C LYS A 83 26.06 -1.52 22.78
N TYR A 84 26.48 -0.37 22.27
CA TYR A 84 27.86 -0.08 21.91
C TYR A 84 28.58 0.91 22.84
N ASP A 85 28.00 1.20 24.01
CA ASP A 85 28.51 2.15 25.01
C ASP A 85 28.89 3.53 24.43
N LEU A 86 28.00 4.06 23.57
CA LEU A 86 28.18 5.36 22.93
C LEU A 86 27.61 6.50 23.81
N PRO A 87 28.16 7.72 23.70
CA PRO A 87 27.68 8.86 24.48
C PRO A 87 26.20 9.18 24.24
N ILE A 88 25.47 9.40 25.33
CA ILE A 88 24.06 9.83 25.32
C ILE A 88 23.99 11.25 25.90
N HIS A 89 23.62 12.22 25.07
CA HIS A 89 23.56 13.63 25.44
C HIS A 89 22.13 14.16 25.30
N ALA A 90 21.48 14.42 26.44
CA ALA A 90 20.16 15.03 26.46
C ALA A 90 20.24 16.53 26.19
N VAL A 91 19.37 16.99 25.28
CA VAL A 91 19.24 18.39 24.85
C VAL A 91 17.79 18.90 24.87
N ILE A 92 16.82 18.02 25.14
CA ILE A 92 15.40 18.34 25.35
C ILE A 92 14.99 17.78 26.71
N LYS A 93 14.37 18.63 27.54
CA LYS A 93 13.78 18.21 28.82
C LYS A 93 12.25 18.33 28.79
N PRO A 94 11.52 17.49 29.53
CA PRO A 94 10.08 17.63 29.69
C PRO A 94 9.70 19.01 30.28
N LEU A 95 8.47 19.45 30.03
CA LEU A 95 7.95 20.71 30.58
C LEU A 95 7.73 20.64 32.09
N ASP A 96 7.15 19.53 32.57
CA ASP A 96 6.68 19.36 33.96
C ASP A 96 7.25 18.09 34.62
N ALA A 97 8.38 17.58 34.16
CA ALA A 97 9.01 16.37 34.70
C ALA A 97 10.54 16.42 34.63
N GLU A 98 11.17 15.64 35.50
CA GLU A 98 12.61 15.41 35.46
C GLU A 98 13.01 14.53 34.28
N ILE A 99 14.27 14.63 33.86
CA ILE A 99 14.81 13.82 32.77
C ILE A 99 15.01 12.39 33.27
N ASP A 100 14.35 11.43 32.62
CA ASP A 100 14.62 10.01 32.80
C ASP A 100 15.75 9.57 31.85
N SER A 101 16.89 9.16 32.39
CA SER A 101 18.03 8.67 31.61
C SER A 101 17.94 7.20 31.22
N SER A 102 16.88 6.49 31.65
CA SER A 102 16.69 5.07 31.37
C SER A 102 16.08 4.80 29.99
N CYS A 103 15.52 5.82 29.34
CA CYS A 103 14.91 5.75 28.01
C CYS A 103 15.19 7.03 27.20
N ALA A 104 14.86 7.02 25.90
CA ALA A 104 14.88 8.23 25.09
C ALA A 104 13.63 9.08 25.37
N TYR A 105 13.79 10.40 25.41
CA TYR A 105 12.68 11.34 25.49
C TYR A 105 12.31 11.84 24.10
N THR A 106 11.18 11.37 23.57
CA THR A 106 10.73 11.59 22.18
C THR A 106 9.61 12.63 22.04
N GLU A 107 9.13 13.17 23.15
CA GLU A 107 8.02 14.13 23.20
C GLU A 107 8.47 15.59 23.04
N VAL A 108 7.50 16.50 22.89
CA VAL A 108 7.77 17.94 22.86
C VAL A 108 8.17 18.44 24.24
N GLY A 109 9.29 19.15 24.30
CA GLY A 109 9.85 19.70 25.53
C GLY A 109 10.55 21.03 25.31
N VAL A 110 11.47 21.36 26.22
CA VAL A 110 12.25 22.61 26.19
C VAL A 110 13.72 22.27 25.95
N LEU A 111 14.36 23.03 25.05
CA LEU A 111 15.77 22.86 24.77
C LEU A 111 16.62 23.30 25.96
N PHE A 112 17.67 22.53 26.23
CA PHE A 112 18.76 22.85 27.14
C PHE A 112 20.07 22.28 26.58
N ASN A 113 21.23 22.72 27.07
CA ASN A 113 22.54 22.31 26.53
C ASN A 113 22.67 22.56 25.00
N SER A 114 21.94 23.54 24.50
CA SER A 114 21.75 23.87 23.08
C SER A 114 22.11 25.32 22.75
N GLN A 115 22.93 25.97 23.60
CA GLN A 115 23.49 27.30 23.39
C GLN A 115 22.40 28.38 23.21
N GLU A 116 22.41 29.11 22.09
CA GLU A 116 21.44 30.17 21.80
C GLU A 116 19.99 29.68 21.67
N PHE A 117 19.78 28.36 21.59
CA PHE A 117 18.46 27.75 21.51
C PHE A 117 17.90 27.31 22.88
N ASP A 118 18.64 27.50 23.98
CA ASP A 118 18.20 27.13 25.32
C ASP A 118 16.91 27.87 25.72
N GLY A 119 16.00 27.15 26.40
CA GLY A 119 14.71 27.69 26.86
C GLY A 119 13.62 27.74 25.78
N ILE A 120 13.91 27.39 24.53
CA ILE A 120 12.94 27.38 23.44
C ILE A 120 12.18 26.04 23.41
N ASN A 121 10.89 26.08 23.08
CA ASN A 121 10.10 24.88 22.82
C ASN A 121 10.66 24.09 21.63
N SER A 122 10.78 22.76 21.73
CA SER A 122 11.43 21.94 20.71
C SER A 122 10.78 21.99 19.33
N LYS A 123 9.46 22.20 19.25
CA LYS A 123 8.76 22.34 17.97
C LYS A 123 9.02 23.69 17.30
N GLU A 124 9.11 24.76 18.09
CA GLU A 124 9.49 26.09 17.60
C GLU A 124 10.97 26.13 17.20
N ALA A 125 11.83 25.48 18.00
CA ALA A 125 13.26 25.42 17.77
C ALA A 125 13.62 24.79 16.41
N GLN A 126 12.83 23.84 15.90
CA GLN A 126 13.07 23.24 14.58
C GLN A 126 13.21 24.29 13.48
N SER A 127 12.28 25.26 13.41
CA SER A 127 12.36 26.32 12.38
C SER A 127 13.58 27.21 12.59
N LYS A 128 13.84 27.62 13.83
CA LYS A 128 14.98 28.50 14.15
C LYS A 128 16.34 27.85 13.86
N VAL A 129 16.48 26.57 14.16
CA VAL A 129 17.70 25.80 13.86
C VAL A 129 17.88 25.65 12.35
N ILE A 130 16.80 25.40 11.59
CA ILE A 130 16.84 25.36 10.12
C ILE A 130 17.32 26.71 9.57
N ASP A 131 16.71 27.82 10.01
CA ASP A 131 17.07 29.18 9.56
C ASP A 131 18.54 29.50 9.90
N HIS A 132 19.00 29.09 11.08
CA HIS A 132 20.39 29.26 11.50
C HIS A 132 21.36 28.47 10.58
N PHE A 133 21.07 27.19 10.30
CA PHE A 133 21.86 26.38 9.37
C PHE A 133 21.92 26.98 7.96
N GLU A 134 20.81 27.53 7.46
CA GLU A 134 20.75 28.20 6.16
C GLU A 134 21.56 29.51 6.14
N SER A 135 21.46 30.32 7.21
CA SER A 135 22.20 31.57 7.34
C SER A 135 23.73 31.35 7.32
N LEU A 136 24.20 30.26 7.92
CA LEU A 136 25.61 29.86 7.96
C LEU A 136 26.04 29.06 6.73
N LYS A 137 25.11 28.75 5.80
CA LYS A 137 25.34 27.90 4.63
C LYS A 137 25.86 26.49 4.99
N LEU A 138 25.45 25.97 6.15
CA LEU A 138 25.81 24.64 6.65
C LEU A 138 24.76 23.57 6.29
N GLY A 139 23.61 23.98 5.78
CA GLY A 139 22.54 23.09 5.34
C GLY A 139 21.43 23.85 4.61
N LYS A 140 20.42 23.10 4.15
CA LYS A 140 19.19 23.64 3.57
C LYS A 140 17.98 22.85 4.03
N LYS A 141 16.84 23.52 4.19
CA LYS A 141 15.56 22.87 4.47
C LYS A 141 15.24 21.90 3.34
N THR A 142 14.90 20.66 3.71
CA THR A 142 14.52 19.62 2.75
C THR A 142 13.29 18.90 3.28
N THR A 143 12.27 18.74 2.43
CA THR A 143 11.10 17.92 2.73
C THR A 143 11.33 16.52 2.18
N ASN A 144 11.27 15.52 3.06
CA ASN A 144 11.41 14.11 2.69
C ASN A 144 10.09 13.36 2.90
N TYR A 145 9.83 12.38 2.05
CA TYR A 145 8.67 11.49 2.14
C TYR A 145 9.13 10.08 2.48
N LYS A 146 8.34 9.37 3.31
CA LYS A 146 8.52 7.92 3.52
C LYS A 146 8.15 7.11 2.28
N LEU A 147 7.26 7.65 1.43
CA LEU A 147 6.86 7.04 0.18
C LEU A 147 8.07 6.94 -0.75
N LYS A 148 8.25 5.76 -1.36
CA LYS A 148 9.27 5.50 -2.37
C LYS A 148 8.62 5.41 -3.74
N ASP A 149 9.43 5.57 -4.78
CA ASP A 149 8.99 5.30 -6.15
C ASP A 149 8.53 3.85 -6.30
N TRP A 150 7.54 3.65 -7.16
CA TRP A 150 6.98 2.35 -7.43
C TRP A 150 7.81 1.62 -8.49
N GLY A 151 8.57 0.61 -8.06
CA GLY A 151 9.21 -0.33 -8.97
C GLY A 151 8.18 -1.27 -9.60
N VAL A 152 7.85 -1.05 -10.87
CA VAL A 152 6.82 -1.82 -11.60
C VAL A 152 7.37 -3.09 -12.27
N SER A 153 8.67 -3.22 -12.51
CA SER A 153 9.24 -4.36 -13.24
C SER A 153 9.23 -5.65 -12.42
N ARG A 154 8.80 -6.76 -13.03
CA ARG A 154 8.73 -8.09 -12.42
C ARG A 154 9.40 -9.11 -13.34
N GLN A 155 10.27 -9.93 -12.75
CA GLN A 155 10.91 -11.06 -13.43
C GLN A 155 9.97 -12.27 -13.47
N ARG A 156 8.76 -12.08 -13.98
CA ARG A 156 7.70 -13.11 -14.07
C ARG A 156 7.16 -13.14 -15.49
N TYR A 157 6.69 -14.31 -15.91
CA TYR A 157 6.07 -14.46 -17.23
C TYR A 157 4.65 -13.86 -17.31
N TRP A 158 3.82 -14.10 -16.28
CA TRP A 158 2.40 -13.78 -16.33
C TRP A 158 2.11 -12.33 -15.91
N GLY A 159 2.37 -11.40 -16.82
CA GLY A 159 2.07 -9.97 -16.69
C GLY A 159 2.17 -9.24 -18.02
N ALA A 160 1.70 -8.00 -18.10
CA ALA A 160 1.83 -7.21 -19.33
C ALA A 160 3.32 -6.93 -19.64
N PRO A 161 3.83 -7.25 -20.84
CA PRO A 161 5.19 -6.92 -21.21
C PRO A 161 5.44 -5.41 -21.20
N ILE A 162 6.59 -5.00 -20.69
CA ILE A 162 6.98 -3.59 -20.65
C ILE A 162 7.38 -3.16 -22.09
N PRO A 163 6.79 -2.08 -22.66
CA PRO A 163 6.98 -1.71 -24.06
C PRO A 163 8.28 -0.94 -24.31
N PHE A 164 9.40 -1.48 -23.85
CA PHE A 164 10.75 -0.97 -24.13
C PHE A 164 11.59 -2.00 -24.89
N VAL A 165 12.58 -1.50 -25.62
CA VAL A 165 13.53 -2.26 -26.42
C VAL A 165 14.95 -1.77 -26.10
N HIS A 166 15.85 -2.70 -25.79
CA HIS A 166 17.27 -2.50 -25.55
C HIS A 166 18.05 -2.62 -26.87
N CYS A 167 18.63 -1.51 -27.33
CA CYS A 167 19.44 -1.44 -28.55
C CYS A 167 20.89 -1.05 -28.22
N ASN A 168 21.86 -1.76 -28.78
CA ASN A 168 23.29 -1.47 -28.55
C ASN A 168 23.72 -0.08 -29.05
N ASP A 169 23.06 0.45 -30.07
CA ASP A 169 23.38 1.77 -30.65
C ASP A 169 22.54 2.90 -30.04
N CYS A 170 21.28 2.64 -29.71
CA CYS A 170 20.32 3.68 -29.28
C CYS A 170 20.03 3.67 -27.77
N GLY A 171 20.50 2.66 -27.03
CA GLY A 171 20.15 2.46 -25.62
C GLY A 171 18.72 1.93 -25.45
N LEU A 172 18.04 2.39 -24.40
CA LEU A 172 16.65 2.04 -24.11
C LEU A 172 15.68 2.87 -24.95
N VAL A 173 14.87 2.20 -25.76
CA VAL A 173 13.96 2.84 -26.73
C VAL A 173 12.52 2.38 -26.46
N MET A 174 11.56 3.29 -26.50
CA MET A 174 10.13 2.93 -26.44
C MET A 174 9.70 2.19 -27.70
N GLU A 175 8.86 1.17 -27.53
CA GLU A 175 8.18 0.53 -28.65
C GLU A 175 7.20 1.51 -29.33
N LYS A 176 7.01 1.33 -30.64
CA LYS A 176 6.07 2.11 -31.44
C LYS A 176 4.63 1.75 -31.12
N LYS A 177 3.73 2.74 -31.13
CA LYS A 177 2.30 2.55 -30.82
C LYS A 177 1.64 1.54 -31.77
N GLU A 178 2.00 1.59 -33.04
CA GLU A 178 1.52 0.68 -34.09
C GLU A 178 2.01 -0.77 -33.92
N ASN A 179 3.05 -1.00 -33.12
CA ASN A 179 3.56 -2.33 -32.80
C ASN A 179 2.95 -2.89 -31.52
N LEU A 180 2.06 -2.14 -30.85
CA LEU A 180 1.33 -2.62 -29.69
C LEU A 180 0.10 -3.44 -30.10
N PRO A 181 -0.30 -4.44 -29.29
CA PRO A 181 0.34 -4.87 -28.06
C PRO A 181 1.58 -5.75 -28.30
N ILE A 182 2.55 -5.71 -27.39
CA ILE A 182 3.56 -6.77 -27.30
C ILE A 182 2.89 -7.95 -26.59
N ALA A 183 2.39 -8.91 -27.36
CA ALA A 183 1.73 -10.09 -26.82
C ALA A 183 2.74 -11.04 -26.14
N LEU A 184 2.33 -11.64 -25.01
CA LEU A 184 3.09 -12.73 -24.40
C LEU A 184 3.16 -13.95 -25.33
N PRO A 185 4.30 -14.66 -25.40
CA PRO A 185 4.41 -15.89 -26.17
C PRO A 185 3.65 -17.03 -25.49
N HIS A 186 2.87 -17.80 -26.25
CA HIS A 186 2.15 -18.96 -25.71
C HIS A 186 3.04 -20.18 -25.48
N ASP A 187 4.19 -20.24 -26.14
CA ASP A 187 5.17 -21.33 -26.18
C ASP A 187 6.30 -21.14 -25.16
N VAL A 188 5.97 -20.73 -23.93
CA VAL A 188 6.95 -20.55 -22.85
C VAL A 188 7.10 -21.79 -21.97
N GLU A 189 8.33 -22.06 -21.53
CA GLU A 189 8.61 -23.07 -20.50
C GLU A 189 8.80 -22.39 -19.13
N ILE A 190 7.97 -22.74 -18.15
CA ILE A 190 8.04 -22.20 -16.79
C ILE A 190 8.75 -23.21 -15.89
N THR A 191 10.06 -23.03 -15.72
CA THR A 191 10.91 -23.95 -14.95
C THR A 191 10.94 -23.66 -13.45
N GLY A 192 10.34 -22.55 -12.99
CA GLY A 192 10.42 -22.07 -11.61
C GLY A 192 11.69 -21.28 -11.28
N GLU A 193 12.62 -21.12 -12.22
CA GLU A 193 13.89 -20.41 -12.01
C GLU A 193 14.16 -19.32 -13.07
N GLY A 194 14.49 -18.11 -12.60
CA GLY A 194 14.81 -16.96 -13.45
C GLY A 194 13.60 -16.37 -14.18
N ASN A 195 13.84 -15.42 -15.08
CA ASN A 195 12.80 -14.82 -15.92
C ASN A 195 12.55 -15.72 -17.17
N PRO A 196 11.35 -16.30 -17.35
CA PRO A 196 11.08 -17.16 -18.50
C PRO A 196 11.17 -16.44 -19.85
N LEU A 197 10.80 -15.14 -19.91
CA LEU A 197 10.86 -14.36 -21.15
C LEU A 197 12.30 -14.07 -21.57
N GLU A 198 13.20 -13.89 -20.60
CA GLU A 198 14.64 -13.74 -20.86
C GLU A 198 15.25 -15.01 -21.47
N LYS A 199 14.75 -16.18 -21.09
CA LYS A 199 15.22 -17.47 -21.63
C LYS A 199 14.55 -17.84 -22.95
N HIS A 200 13.51 -17.12 -23.36
CA HIS A 200 12.77 -17.45 -24.57
C HIS A 200 13.64 -17.25 -25.82
N PRO A 201 13.78 -18.27 -26.70
CA PRO A 201 14.80 -18.28 -27.76
C PRO A 201 14.52 -17.28 -28.90
N THR A 202 13.26 -16.91 -29.13
CA THR A 202 12.86 -16.08 -30.29
C THR A 202 12.14 -14.79 -29.89
N TRP A 203 11.15 -14.86 -29.00
CA TRP A 203 10.27 -13.72 -28.64
C TRP A 203 11.00 -12.43 -28.25
N LYS A 204 12.08 -12.53 -27.46
CA LYS A 204 12.82 -11.35 -27.00
C LYS A 204 13.59 -10.63 -28.12
N HIS A 205 13.85 -11.30 -29.24
CA HIS A 205 14.59 -10.71 -30.36
C HIS A 205 13.64 -9.88 -31.22
N CYS A 206 14.03 -8.63 -31.48
CA CYS A 206 13.23 -7.70 -32.28
C CYS A 206 14.13 -6.72 -33.06
N LYS A 207 13.49 -5.80 -33.80
CA LYS A 207 14.19 -4.68 -34.43
C LYS A 207 14.00 -3.42 -33.59
N CYS A 208 15.06 -2.64 -33.45
CA CYS A 208 15.01 -1.34 -32.80
C CYS A 208 14.00 -0.43 -33.53
N PRO A 209 13.00 0.12 -32.84
CA PRO A 209 12.00 0.99 -33.48
C PRO A 209 12.59 2.28 -34.05
N ASN A 210 13.73 2.75 -33.50
CA ASN A 210 14.41 3.97 -33.92
C ASN A 210 15.32 3.77 -35.14
N CYS A 211 16.22 2.77 -35.11
CA CYS A 211 17.26 2.58 -36.12
C CYS A 211 17.11 1.32 -37.00
N GLY A 212 16.16 0.44 -36.70
CA GLY A 212 15.89 -0.79 -37.47
C GLY A 212 16.90 -1.93 -37.30
N LYS A 213 17.97 -1.75 -36.52
CA LYS A 213 18.97 -2.79 -36.21
C LYS A 213 18.43 -3.83 -35.23
N ASP A 214 19.15 -4.94 -35.05
CA ASP A 214 18.81 -5.96 -34.07
C ASP A 214 18.81 -5.39 -32.64
N ALA A 215 17.81 -5.80 -31.86
CA ALA A 215 17.60 -5.35 -30.49
C ALA A 215 16.88 -6.43 -29.66
N ILE A 216 16.84 -6.22 -28.35
CA ILE A 216 16.21 -7.15 -27.39
C ILE A 216 15.05 -6.42 -26.69
N ARG A 217 13.89 -7.04 -26.59
CA ARG A 217 12.75 -6.50 -25.83
C ARG A 217 13.10 -6.45 -24.35
N GLU A 218 12.51 -5.51 -23.61
CA GLU A 218 12.43 -5.66 -22.16
C GLU A 218 11.70 -6.97 -21.85
N THR A 219 12.31 -7.81 -21.01
CA THR A 219 11.81 -9.15 -20.70
C THR A 219 11.09 -9.18 -19.36
N ASP A 220 11.20 -8.12 -18.57
CA ASP A 220 10.35 -7.93 -17.41
C ASP A 220 8.91 -7.56 -17.79
N THR A 221 7.97 -8.02 -16.98
CA THR A 221 6.56 -7.64 -17.07
C THR A 221 6.21 -6.59 -16.02
N MET A 222 5.08 -5.91 -16.21
CA MET A 222 4.54 -4.99 -15.22
C MET A 222 3.99 -5.73 -13.99
N ASP A 223 4.08 -5.09 -12.83
CA ASP A 223 3.35 -5.44 -11.61
C ASP A 223 1.84 -5.40 -11.89
N THR A 224 1.11 -6.41 -11.42
CA THR A 224 -0.35 -6.53 -11.56
C THR A 224 -1.13 -5.34 -11.01
N PHE A 225 -0.53 -4.55 -10.11
CA PHE A 225 -1.13 -3.30 -9.65
C PHE A 225 -1.23 -2.26 -10.76
N VAL A 226 -0.44 -2.33 -11.83
CA VAL A 226 -0.55 -1.42 -12.97
C VAL A 226 -1.92 -1.56 -13.61
N GLU A 227 -2.38 -2.78 -13.90
CA GLU A 227 -3.70 -3.00 -14.48
C GLU A 227 -4.83 -2.62 -13.50
N SER A 228 -4.69 -2.95 -12.21
CA SER A 228 -5.70 -2.61 -11.21
C SER A 228 -5.75 -1.11 -10.87
N SER A 229 -4.76 -0.32 -11.27
CA SER A 229 -4.74 1.12 -10.99
C SER A 229 -5.66 1.95 -11.88
N TRP A 230 -6.24 1.36 -12.93
CA TRP A 230 -7.08 2.12 -13.88
C TRP A 230 -8.22 1.35 -14.51
N TYR A 231 -8.44 0.08 -14.15
CA TYR A 231 -9.52 -0.75 -14.70
C TYR A 231 -10.91 -0.12 -14.58
N PHE A 232 -11.17 0.69 -13.54
CA PHE A 232 -12.43 1.40 -13.35
C PHE A 232 -12.70 2.42 -14.47
N LEU A 233 -11.66 3.03 -15.05
CA LEU A 233 -11.78 3.87 -16.25
C LEU A 233 -12.11 3.01 -17.49
N ARG A 234 -11.46 1.85 -17.60
CA ARG A 234 -11.67 0.93 -18.73
C ARG A 234 -13.09 0.36 -18.75
N PHE A 235 -13.74 0.17 -17.61
CA PHE A 235 -15.14 -0.26 -17.54
C PHE A 235 -16.13 0.73 -18.15
N CYS A 236 -15.77 2.00 -18.29
CA CYS A 236 -16.59 2.98 -18.99
C CYS A 236 -16.58 2.78 -20.52
N ALA A 237 -15.59 2.05 -21.04
CA ALA A 237 -15.41 1.86 -22.49
C ALA A 237 -16.49 0.94 -23.08
N SER A 238 -16.91 1.28 -24.30
CA SER A 238 -17.90 0.51 -25.05
C SER A 238 -17.23 -0.59 -25.88
N PRO A 239 -17.89 -1.73 -26.14
CA PRO A 239 -17.39 -2.72 -27.10
C PRO A 239 -17.03 -2.15 -28.47
N LYS A 240 -17.63 -1.01 -28.85
CA LYS A 240 -17.36 -0.32 -30.12
C LYS A 240 -15.96 0.27 -30.24
N ASN A 241 -15.28 0.58 -29.13
CA ASN A 241 -14.00 1.27 -29.14
C ASN A 241 -12.87 0.51 -28.41
N TRP A 242 -13.11 -0.75 -28.02
CA TRP A 242 -12.12 -1.56 -27.31
C TRP A 242 -10.80 -1.72 -28.05
N GLU A 243 -10.83 -1.83 -29.38
CA GLU A 243 -9.65 -2.03 -30.23
C GLU A 243 -8.94 -0.73 -30.59
N SER A 244 -9.61 0.42 -30.49
CA SER A 244 -9.09 1.71 -30.98
C SER A 244 -8.57 2.64 -29.90
N GLU A 245 -9.13 2.57 -28.69
CA GLU A 245 -8.74 3.43 -27.57
C GLU A 245 -9.02 2.76 -26.22
N ALA A 246 -8.41 3.28 -25.14
CA ALA A 246 -8.62 2.77 -23.78
C ALA A 246 -10.00 3.17 -23.21
N PHE A 247 -10.42 4.40 -23.45
CA PHE A 247 -11.71 4.99 -23.09
C PHE A 247 -11.79 6.38 -23.73
N SER A 248 -13.00 6.86 -24.00
CA SER A 248 -13.22 8.22 -24.53
C SER A 248 -13.61 9.21 -23.43
N ALA A 249 -13.35 10.50 -23.65
CA ALA A 249 -13.73 11.55 -22.71
C ALA A 249 -15.25 11.59 -22.45
N GLU A 250 -16.07 11.31 -23.46
CA GLU A 250 -17.54 11.25 -23.32
C GLU A 250 -17.98 10.12 -22.37
N GLN A 251 -17.39 8.92 -22.52
CA GLN A 251 -17.67 7.78 -21.66
C GLN A 251 -17.26 8.04 -20.21
N ILE A 252 -16.08 8.61 -20.01
CA ILE A 252 -15.58 8.99 -18.69
C ILE A 252 -16.49 10.04 -18.06
N LYS A 253 -16.84 11.10 -18.79
CA LYS A 253 -17.74 12.15 -18.29
C LYS A 253 -19.11 11.61 -17.88
N TYR A 254 -19.61 10.60 -18.56
CA TYR A 254 -20.90 9.99 -18.23
C TYR A 254 -20.85 9.10 -16.98
N TRP A 255 -19.78 8.32 -16.80
CA TRP A 255 -19.71 7.27 -15.77
C TRP A 255 -18.84 7.59 -14.55
N MET A 256 -17.76 8.35 -14.73
CA MET A 256 -16.73 8.51 -13.70
C MET A 256 -17.14 9.51 -12.61
N GLY A 257 -16.48 9.35 -11.46
CA GLY A 257 -16.98 9.77 -10.15
C GLY A 257 -17.57 8.56 -9.45
N VAL A 258 -16.77 7.49 -9.27
CA VAL A 258 -17.27 6.23 -8.69
C VAL A 258 -17.89 6.52 -7.33
N ASP A 259 -19.23 6.52 -7.27
CA ASP A 259 -20.00 6.99 -6.11
C ASP A 259 -19.68 6.19 -4.85
N HIS A 260 -19.46 4.88 -5.03
CA HIS A 260 -19.20 3.96 -3.96
C HIS A 260 -18.26 2.83 -4.41
N TYR A 261 -17.05 2.84 -3.86
CA TYR A 261 -16.07 1.79 -4.04
C TYR A 261 -16.09 0.86 -2.84
N ILE A 262 -16.29 -0.44 -3.06
CA ILE A 262 -16.32 -1.46 -2.00
C ILE A 262 -15.11 -2.37 -2.19
N GLY A 263 -14.31 -2.53 -1.14
CA GLY A 263 -13.12 -3.39 -1.18
C GLY A 263 -12.67 -3.78 0.22
N GLY A 264 -11.75 -4.74 0.31
CA GLY A 264 -11.17 -5.13 1.59
C GLY A 264 -10.12 -4.14 2.09
N ILE A 265 -9.97 -4.05 3.41
CA ILE A 265 -9.01 -3.13 4.07
C ILE A 265 -7.55 -3.42 3.68
N GLU A 266 -7.23 -4.63 3.20
CA GLU A 266 -5.89 -5.02 2.74
C GLU A 266 -5.37 -4.14 1.59
N HIS A 267 -6.28 -3.48 0.86
CA HIS A 267 -5.96 -2.64 -0.29
C HIS A 267 -5.79 -1.16 0.07
N ALA A 268 -5.91 -0.79 1.36
CA ALA A 268 -5.93 0.59 1.82
C ALA A 268 -4.69 1.42 1.43
N ILE A 269 -3.51 0.80 1.44
CA ILE A 269 -2.26 1.49 1.07
C ILE A 269 -1.94 1.25 -0.40
N LEU A 270 -1.73 0.01 -0.85
CA LEU A 270 -1.20 -0.28 -2.18
C LEU A 270 -2.16 0.16 -3.30
N HIS A 271 -3.17 -0.67 -3.60
CA HIS A 271 -4.10 -0.46 -4.70
C HIS A 271 -4.76 0.92 -4.67
N LEU A 272 -5.29 1.36 -3.53
CA LEU A 272 -5.96 2.66 -3.45
C LEU A 272 -5.01 3.83 -3.69
N LEU A 273 -3.75 3.76 -3.24
CA LEU A 273 -2.76 4.81 -3.55
C LEU A 273 -2.39 4.80 -5.03
N TYR A 274 -2.19 3.63 -5.63
CA TYR A 274 -1.83 3.51 -7.04
C TYR A 274 -2.97 3.95 -7.97
N ALA A 275 -4.22 3.61 -7.64
CA ALA A 275 -5.39 4.09 -8.37
C ALA A 275 -5.50 5.63 -8.36
N ARG A 276 -5.24 6.25 -7.19
CA ARG A 276 -5.19 7.72 -7.07
C ARG A 276 -4.02 8.33 -7.85
N PHE A 277 -2.85 7.71 -7.81
CA PHE A 277 -1.69 8.12 -8.59
C PHE A 277 -1.99 8.09 -10.09
N PHE A 278 -2.47 6.96 -10.61
CA PHE A 278 -2.84 6.82 -12.03
C PHE A 278 -3.93 7.81 -12.46
N THR A 279 -4.92 8.07 -11.60
CA THR A 279 -5.96 9.08 -11.87
C THR A 279 -5.34 10.46 -12.08
N LYS A 280 -4.43 10.88 -11.20
CA LYS A 280 -3.74 12.18 -11.33
C LYS A 280 -2.81 12.23 -12.54
N VAL A 281 -2.12 11.13 -12.86
CA VAL A 281 -1.34 11.03 -14.10
C VAL A 281 -2.23 11.19 -15.33
N PHE A 282 -3.36 10.49 -15.40
CA PHE A 282 -4.29 10.63 -16.53
C PHE A 282 -4.90 12.03 -16.61
N ARG A 283 -5.16 12.67 -15.48
CA ARG A 283 -5.64 14.06 -15.41
C ARG A 283 -4.59 15.02 -15.99
N ASP A 284 -3.34 14.90 -15.54
CA ASP A 284 -2.25 15.77 -15.98
C ASP A 284 -1.91 15.56 -17.46
N LEU A 285 -2.18 14.37 -18.00
CA LEU A 285 -2.10 14.05 -19.43
C LEU A 285 -3.36 14.47 -20.24
N GLY A 286 -4.40 14.98 -19.59
CA GLY A 286 -5.63 15.47 -20.22
C GLY A 286 -6.65 14.39 -20.61
N TYR A 287 -6.54 13.17 -20.08
CA TYR A 287 -7.49 12.09 -20.35
C TYR A 287 -8.74 12.12 -19.44
N VAL A 288 -8.62 12.71 -18.25
CA VAL A 288 -9.72 12.87 -17.28
C VAL A 288 -9.67 14.26 -16.64
N GLU A 289 -10.77 14.72 -16.06
CA GLU A 289 -10.90 16.08 -15.49
C GLU A 289 -11.01 16.11 -13.96
N PHE A 290 -10.94 14.95 -13.30
CA PHE A 290 -11.11 14.81 -11.84
C PHE A 290 -9.82 14.36 -11.14
N ASP A 291 -9.75 14.67 -9.84
CA ASP A 291 -8.55 14.46 -9.03
C ASP A 291 -8.52 13.10 -8.33
N GLU A 292 -9.69 12.56 -8.01
CA GLU A 292 -9.85 11.36 -7.17
C GLU A 292 -10.83 10.39 -7.85
N PRO A 293 -10.49 9.09 -7.94
CA PRO A 293 -11.32 8.13 -8.69
C PRO A 293 -12.56 7.65 -7.95
N PHE A 294 -12.58 7.72 -6.61
CA PHE A 294 -13.61 7.16 -5.75
C PHE A 294 -14.15 8.22 -4.79
N GLU A 295 -15.46 8.50 -4.84
CA GLU A 295 -16.08 9.51 -3.96
C GLU A 295 -16.28 9.00 -2.54
N LYS A 296 -16.74 7.74 -2.43
CA LYS A 296 -16.93 7.06 -1.14
C LYS A 296 -16.26 5.70 -1.19
N LEU A 297 -15.66 5.32 -0.07
CA LEU A 297 -15.01 4.05 0.13
C LEU A 297 -15.69 3.33 1.29
N LEU A 298 -16.15 2.11 1.04
CA LEU A 298 -16.55 1.18 2.09
C LEU A 298 -15.54 0.04 2.13
N THR A 299 -14.78 -0.01 3.23
CA THR A 299 -13.86 -1.10 3.50
C THR A 299 -14.61 -2.23 4.21
N GLN A 300 -14.89 -3.30 3.48
CA GLN A 300 -15.60 -4.44 4.07
C GLN A 300 -14.69 -5.22 5.02
N GLY A 301 -15.27 -5.76 6.09
CA GLY A 301 -14.58 -6.66 6.99
C GLY A 301 -14.25 -8.01 6.35
N MET A 302 -13.31 -8.72 6.96
CA MET A 302 -12.89 -10.02 6.45
C MET A 302 -13.91 -11.10 6.80
N VAL A 303 -14.09 -12.06 5.90
CA VAL A 303 -14.79 -13.31 6.23
C VAL A 303 -13.79 -14.28 6.83
N LEU A 304 -14.06 -14.72 8.05
CA LEU A 304 -13.24 -15.61 8.84
C LEU A 304 -13.86 -17.01 8.89
N LYS A 305 -13.01 -18.02 9.06
CA LYS A 305 -13.39 -19.38 9.40
C LYS A 305 -12.40 -19.92 10.40
N ASP A 306 -12.91 -20.39 11.54
CA ASP A 306 -12.12 -20.90 12.66
C ASP A 306 -11.14 -19.83 13.18
N GLY A 307 -11.61 -18.57 13.25
CA GLY A 307 -10.82 -17.42 13.72
C GLY A 307 -9.72 -16.95 12.76
N ALA A 308 -9.69 -17.46 11.53
CA ALA A 308 -8.71 -17.06 10.51
C ALA A 308 -9.39 -16.59 9.23
N LYS A 309 -8.85 -15.54 8.59
CA LYS A 309 -9.29 -15.09 7.26
C LYS A 309 -9.37 -16.26 6.28
N MET A 310 -10.48 -16.38 5.57
CA MET A 310 -10.63 -17.35 4.49
C MET A 310 -9.61 -17.06 3.38
N SER A 311 -8.80 -18.06 3.04
CA SER A 311 -7.83 -17.95 1.95
C SER A 311 -7.48 -19.33 1.37
N LYS A 312 -7.22 -19.39 0.06
CA LYS A 312 -6.82 -20.64 -0.61
C LYS A 312 -5.57 -21.24 0.02
N SER A 313 -4.61 -20.41 0.42
CA SER A 313 -3.36 -20.84 1.08
C SER A 313 -3.58 -21.54 2.42
N LYS A 314 -4.66 -21.22 3.13
CA LYS A 314 -5.02 -21.86 4.41
C LYS A 314 -5.98 -23.04 4.24
N GLY A 315 -6.51 -23.27 3.04
CA GLY A 315 -7.49 -24.33 2.79
C GLY A 315 -8.82 -24.17 3.53
N ASN A 316 -9.10 -23.01 4.12
CA ASN A 316 -10.28 -22.75 4.96
C ASN A 316 -11.39 -21.99 4.21
N THR A 317 -11.35 -21.97 2.88
CA THR A 317 -12.38 -21.33 2.06
C THR A 317 -13.66 -22.16 2.06
N VAL A 318 -14.81 -21.50 2.11
CA VAL A 318 -16.11 -22.12 1.85
C VAL A 318 -16.50 -21.78 0.42
N ASP A 319 -16.80 -22.81 -0.37
CA ASP A 319 -17.24 -22.64 -1.75
C ASP A 319 -18.69 -22.15 -1.78
N PRO A 320 -18.97 -20.97 -2.36
CA PRO A 320 -20.35 -20.47 -2.46
C PRO A 320 -21.24 -21.39 -3.31
N ASP A 321 -20.71 -22.15 -4.27
CA ASP A 321 -21.52 -22.98 -5.16
C ASP A 321 -22.25 -24.09 -4.41
N ALA A 322 -21.58 -24.72 -3.43
CA ALA A 322 -22.20 -25.74 -2.57
C ALA A 322 -23.41 -25.19 -1.78
N ILE A 323 -23.38 -23.90 -1.41
CA ILE A 323 -24.48 -23.24 -0.69
C ILE A 323 -25.61 -22.90 -1.65
N ILE A 324 -25.26 -22.40 -2.83
CA ILE A 324 -26.22 -22.02 -3.86
C ILE A 324 -26.98 -23.27 -4.33
N GLU A 325 -26.29 -24.39 -4.57
CA GLU A 325 -26.92 -25.66 -4.94
C GLU A 325 -27.89 -26.17 -3.87
N LYS A 326 -27.51 -26.06 -2.59
CA LYS A 326 -28.30 -26.61 -1.48
C LYS A 326 -29.46 -25.70 -1.03
N TYR A 327 -29.23 -24.39 -0.96
CA TYR A 327 -30.14 -23.42 -0.33
C TYR A 327 -30.56 -22.27 -1.25
N GLY A 328 -29.99 -22.15 -2.45
CA GLY A 328 -30.25 -21.07 -3.39
C GLY A 328 -29.44 -19.79 -3.13
N ALA A 329 -29.25 -18.99 -4.18
CA ALA A 329 -28.45 -17.76 -4.15
C ALA A 329 -28.99 -16.71 -3.16
N ASP A 330 -30.31 -16.57 -3.02
CA ASP A 330 -30.91 -15.60 -2.10
C ASP A 330 -30.61 -15.92 -0.64
N THR A 331 -30.53 -17.22 -0.28
CA THR A 331 -30.12 -17.63 1.06
C THR A 331 -28.68 -17.20 1.34
N ALA A 332 -27.76 -17.45 0.39
CA ALA A 332 -26.37 -17.07 0.53
C ALA A 332 -26.21 -15.54 0.68
N ARG A 333 -26.90 -14.77 -0.17
CA ARG A 333 -26.90 -13.30 -0.11
C ARG A 333 -27.45 -12.78 1.21
N LEU A 334 -28.61 -13.28 1.63
CA LEU A 334 -29.24 -12.85 2.88
C LEU A 334 -28.36 -13.19 4.09
N PHE A 335 -27.76 -14.37 4.11
CA PHE A 335 -26.84 -14.76 5.17
C PHE A 335 -25.68 -13.77 5.29
N ILE A 336 -24.97 -13.49 4.19
CA ILE A 336 -23.83 -12.56 4.20
C ILE A 336 -24.24 -11.16 4.67
N LEU A 337 -25.39 -10.66 4.20
CA LEU A 337 -25.87 -9.31 4.54
C LEU A 337 -26.43 -9.19 5.97
N PHE A 338 -26.82 -10.30 6.59
CA PHE A 338 -27.43 -10.31 7.92
C PHE A 338 -26.47 -10.72 9.04
N ALA A 339 -25.41 -11.47 8.72
CA ALA A 339 -24.52 -12.04 9.72
C ALA A 339 -23.72 -10.98 10.49
N ALA A 340 -23.30 -9.89 9.84
CA ALA A 340 -22.57 -8.78 10.45
C ALA A 340 -22.76 -7.48 9.67
N PRO A 341 -22.57 -6.30 10.31
CA PRO A 341 -22.41 -5.05 9.58
C PRO A 341 -21.28 -5.14 8.54
N PRO A 342 -21.39 -4.51 7.36
CA PRO A 342 -20.42 -4.69 6.27
C PRO A 342 -18.96 -4.34 6.62
N THR A 343 -18.75 -3.42 7.57
CA THR A 343 -17.41 -2.99 8.01
C THR A 343 -16.81 -3.87 9.11
N GLN A 344 -17.56 -4.83 9.64
CA GLN A 344 -17.10 -5.76 10.68
C GLN A 344 -16.72 -7.11 10.07
N GLU A 345 -15.85 -7.82 10.78
CA GLU A 345 -15.51 -9.20 10.42
C GLU A 345 -16.73 -10.10 10.58
N LEU A 346 -16.84 -11.08 9.67
CA LEU A 346 -17.90 -12.07 9.66
C LEU A 346 -17.28 -13.44 9.93
N GLU A 347 -17.58 -14.02 11.10
CA GLU A 347 -17.21 -15.40 11.39
C GLU A 347 -18.20 -16.36 10.71
N TRP A 348 -17.67 -17.29 9.91
CA TRP A 348 -18.49 -18.24 9.18
C TRP A 348 -19.21 -19.22 10.11
N ASN A 349 -20.51 -19.40 9.88
CA ASN A 349 -21.32 -20.33 10.66
C ASN A 349 -22.40 -20.97 9.79
N ASP A 350 -22.29 -22.27 9.52
CA ASP A 350 -23.25 -23.03 8.71
C ASP A 350 -24.68 -22.97 9.28
N SER A 351 -24.83 -22.92 10.61
CA SER A 351 -26.15 -22.82 11.26
C SER A 351 -26.85 -21.49 10.95
N ALA A 352 -26.09 -20.42 10.72
CA ALA A 352 -26.64 -19.12 10.36
C ALA A 352 -27.15 -19.10 8.91
N VAL A 353 -26.52 -19.87 8.00
CA VAL A 353 -27.01 -20.09 6.63
C VAL A 353 -28.39 -20.76 6.65
N GLU A 354 -28.57 -21.79 7.48
CA GLU A 354 -29.88 -22.44 7.65
C GLU A 354 -30.94 -21.52 8.27
N GLY A 355 -30.51 -20.58 9.13
CA GLY A 355 -31.36 -19.51 9.64
C GLY A 355 -31.93 -18.64 8.51
N ALA A 356 -31.07 -18.17 7.60
CA ALA A 356 -31.47 -17.39 6.43
C ALA A 356 -32.43 -18.18 5.51
N PHE A 357 -32.15 -19.47 5.28
CA PHE A 357 -33.01 -20.33 4.47
C PHE A 357 -34.41 -20.48 5.08
N ARG A 358 -34.49 -20.74 6.39
CA ARG A 358 -35.78 -20.85 7.10
C ARG A 358 -36.55 -19.54 7.08
N PHE A 359 -35.85 -18.40 7.17
CA PHE A 359 -36.48 -17.09 7.03
C PHE A 359 -37.12 -16.93 5.65
N LEU A 360 -36.41 -17.24 4.57
CA LEU A 360 -36.92 -17.14 3.20
C LEU A 360 -38.08 -18.09 2.93
N LYS A 361 -38.03 -19.34 3.43
CA LYS A 361 -39.17 -20.27 3.37
C LYS A 361 -40.40 -19.69 4.06
N ARG A 362 -40.25 -19.21 5.29
CA ARG A 362 -41.35 -18.59 6.04
C ARG A 362 -41.87 -17.33 5.32
N PHE A 363 -41.00 -16.50 4.76
CA PHE A 363 -41.40 -15.33 3.98
C PHE A 363 -42.23 -15.74 2.76
N THR A 364 -41.79 -16.78 2.04
CA THR A 364 -42.51 -17.33 0.88
C THR A 364 -43.88 -17.86 1.30
N ASP A 365 -43.96 -18.69 2.35
CA ASP A 365 -45.23 -19.20 2.86
C ASP A 365 -46.20 -18.08 3.25
N ARG A 366 -45.68 -16.99 3.86
CA ARG A 366 -46.51 -15.84 4.25
C ARG A 366 -46.92 -14.97 3.06
N SER A 367 -46.08 -14.88 2.03
CA SER A 367 -46.35 -14.12 0.81
C SER A 367 -47.57 -14.65 0.03
N GLN A 368 -47.92 -15.94 0.18
CA GLN A 368 -49.13 -16.51 -0.41
C GLN A 368 -50.44 -15.87 0.09
N PHE A 369 -50.42 -15.26 1.27
CA PHE A 369 -51.55 -14.51 1.82
C PHE A 369 -51.55 -13.03 1.41
N ALA A 370 -50.54 -12.56 0.69
CA ALA A 370 -50.48 -11.19 0.20
C ALA A 370 -51.49 -10.99 -0.92
N GLN A 371 -52.31 -9.93 -0.80
CA GLN A 371 -53.25 -9.53 -1.84
C GLN A 371 -52.68 -8.34 -2.61
N LYS A 372 -52.78 -8.38 -3.94
CA LYS A 372 -52.37 -7.27 -4.79
C LYS A 372 -53.22 -6.04 -4.48
N ALA A 373 -52.57 -4.97 -4.03
CA ALA A 373 -53.20 -3.67 -3.84
C ALA A 373 -52.85 -2.74 -5.02
N VAL A 374 -53.84 -2.06 -5.58
CA VAL A 374 -53.64 -1.05 -6.65
C VAL A 374 -53.27 0.32 -6.05
N SER A 375 -53.60 0.53 -4.78
CA SER A 375 -53.29 1.72 -3.99
C SER A 375 -53.04 1.33 -2.54
N LEU A 376 -52.27 2.14 -1.81
CA LEU A 376 -52.06 1.94 -0.38
C LEU A 376 -53.42 1.91 0.37
N PRO A 377 -53.78 0.84 1.08
CA PRO A 377 -55.06 0.75 1.77
C PRO A 377 -55.16 1.83 2.86
N LYS A 378 -56.26 2.59 2.89
CA LYS A 378 -56.59 3.45 4.02
C LYS A 378 -57.23 2.60 5.11
N ILE A 379 -56.52 2.45 6.22
CA ILE A 379 -56.96 1.62 7.33
C ILE A 379 -57.70 2.49 8.33
N ASP A 380 -58.97 2.18 8.58
CA ASP A 380 -59.72 2.79 9.67
C ASP A 380 -59.27 2.17 11.00
N HIS A 381 -58.52 2.94 11.79
CA HIS A 381 -57.96 2.46 13.05
C HIS A 381 -59.05 2.14 14.11
N THR A 382 -60.27 2.67 13.95
CA THR A 382 -61.37 2.45 14.89
C THR A 382 -61.95 1.04 14.76
N THR A 383 -61.87 0.43 13.57
CA THR A 383 -62.44 -0.88 13.27
C THR A 383 -61.50 -2.04 13.55
N LEU A 384 -60.23 -1.77 13.87
CA LEU A 384 -59.23 -2.80 14.16
C LEU A 384 -59.49 -3.49 15.51
N SER A 385 -59.37 -4.81 15.50
CA SER A 385 -59.33 -5.66 16.71
C SER A 385 -58.09 -5.37 17.56
N LYS A 386 -58.09 -5.89 18.80
CA LYS A 386 -56.95 -5.75 19.72
C LYS A 386 -55.71 -6.43 19.17
N GLU A 387 -55.88 -7.58 18.54
CA GLU A 387 -54.84 -8.40 17.92
C GLU A 387 -54.23 -7.67 16.72
N GLU A 388 -55.06 -7.06 15.86
CA GLU A 388 -54.60 -6.28 14.71
C GLU A 388 -53.85 -5.01 15.11
N LYS A 389 -54.35 -4.29 16.13
CA LYS A 389 -53.64 -3.13 16.71
C LYS A 389 -52.28 -3.55 17.26
N THR A 390 -52.21 -4.70 17.95
CA THR A 390 -50.97 -5.24 18.49
C THR A 390 -49.99 -5.66 17.39
N ALA A 391 -50.47 -6.33 16.33
CA ALA A 391 -49.64 -6.71 15.19
C ALA A 391 -49.06 -5.47 14.48
N ARG A 392 -49.87 -4.43 14.26
CA ARG A 392 -49.42 -3.17 13.66
C ARG A 392 -48.40 -2.44 14.53
N LYS A 393 -48.62 -2.41 15.85
CA LYS A 393 -47.65 -1.85 16.80
C LYS A 393 -46.31 -2.57 16.71
N LYS A 394 -46.30 -3.90 16.72
CA LYS A 394 -45.07 -4.69 16.62
C LYS A 394 -44.30 -4.45 15.32
N VAL A 395 -45.01 -4.27 14.20
CA VAL A 395 -44.38 -3.92 12.91
C VAL A 395 -43.76 -2.53 12.96
N TYR A 396 -44.47 -1.55 13.55
CA TYR A 396 -43.95 -0.18 13.71
C TYR A 396 -42.76 -0.09 14.67
N GLU A 397 -42.71 -0.93 15.71
CA GLU A 397 -41.57 -0.97 16.65
C GLU A 397 -40.34 -1.68 16.06
N ALA A 398 -40.52 -2.50 15.03
CA ALA A 398 -39.46 -3.29 14.40
C ALA A 398 -38.88 -2.67 13.11
N LEU A 399 -39.60 -1.73 12.49
CA LEU A 399 -39.18 -0.90 11.36
C LEU A 399 -38.68 0.45 11.86
#